data_AF-A0A9C7Z4P2-F1
#
_entry.id   AF-A0A9C7Z4P2-F1
#
_cell.length_a   1.000
_cell.length_b   1.000
_cell.length_c   1.000
_cell.angle_alpha   90.00
_cell.angle_beta   90.00
_cell.angle_gamma   90.00
#
_symmetry.space_group_name_H-M   'P 1'
#
loop_
_entity.id
_entity.type
_entity.pdbx_description
1 polymer ?
#
loop_
_entity_poly.entity_id
_entity_poly.type
_entity_poly.pdbx_seq_one_letter_code
_entity_poly.pdbx_strand_id
1 'polypeptide(L)' 'MYVDTSTVHTSSGKSYTRHLLRESYREEGKVKHRTIANLSSCTPEEIEAIRLALSHKHHLAALVNLKEDLRLEQG' A
#
# COMPACT_ATOMS: atom_id res chain seq x y z
N MET A 1 6.74 -2.92 6.50
CA MET A 1 5.29 -2.73 6.28
C MET A 1 4.94 -2.79 4.81
N TYR A 2 3.77 -3.36 4.49
CA TYR A 2 3.17 -3.49 3.16
C TYR A 2 1.64 -3.58 3.29
N VAL A 3 0.89 -3.25 2.22
CA VAL A 3 -0.56 -3.48 2.15
C VAL A 3 -0.81 -4.84 1.49
N ASP A 4 -1.39 -5.75 2.26
CA ASP A 4 -1.87 -7.05 1.78
C ASP A 4 -3.30 -6.88 1.25
N THR A 5 -3.58 -7.44 0.07
CA THR A 5 -4.91 -7.38 -0.54
C THR A 5 -5.32 -8.78 -0.96
N SER A 6 -6.50 -9.19 -0.53
CA SER A 6 -7.04 -10.50 -0.86
C SER A 6 -8.51 -10.36 -1.19
N THR A 7 -8.91 -10.96 -2.29
CA THR A 7 -10.31 -11.06 -2.70
C THR A 7 -10.76 -12.51 -2.55
N VAL A 8 -11.90 -12.71 -1.90
CA VAL A 8 -12.53 -14.02 -1.75
C VAL A 8 -13.85 -14.01 -2.50
N HIS A 9 -14.06 -15.02 -3.35
CA HIS A 9 -15.32 -15.24 -4.05
C HIS A 9 -16.13 -16.29 -3.29
N THR A 10 -17.40 -15.99 -3.01
CA THR A 10 -18.31 -16.92 -2.34
C THR A 10 -19.04 -17.79 -3.36
N SER A 11 -19.54 -18.94 -2.91
CA SER A 11 -20.41 -19.81 -3.70
C SER A 11 -21.70 -19.13 -4.16
N SER A 12 -22.12 -18.06 -3.47
CA SER A 12 -23.26 -17.21 -3.84
C SER A 12 -22.94 -16.14 -4.89
N GLY A 13 -21.70 -16.11 -5.43
CA GLY A 13 -21.26 -15.16 -6.44
C GLY A 13 -20.85 -13.78 -5.90
N LYS A 14 -20.88 -13.58 -4.57
CA LYS A 14 -20.41 -12.34 -3.95
C LYS A 14 -18.89 -12.34 -3.85
N SER A 15 -18.28 -11.17 -3.94
CA SER A 15 -16.84 -10.99 -3.80
C SER A 15 -16.55 -10.03 -2.65
N TYR A 16 -15.62 -10.40 -1.79
CA TYR A 16 -15.18 -9.58 -0.65
C TYR A 16 -13.69 -9.34 -0.77
N THR A 17 -13.31 -8.07 -0.88
CA THR A 17 -11.91 -7.64 -0.86
C THR A 17 -11.58 -7.08 0.51
N ARG A 18 -10.45 -7.50 1.07
CA ARG A 18 -9.88 -6.90 2.27
C ARG A 18 -8.52 -6.29 1.98
N HIS A 19 -8.22 -5.22 2.68
CA HIS A 19 -6.92 -4.58 2.69
C HIS A 19 -6.36 -4.57 4.12
N LEU A 20 -5.15 -5.08 4.33
CA LEU A 20 -4.51 -5.14 5.65
C LEU A 20 -3.12 -4.51 5.60
N LEU A 21 -2.81 -3.62 6.54
CA LEU A 21 -1.44 -3.18 6.77
C LEU A 21 -0.70 -4.25 7.57
N ARG A 22 0.38 -4.79 7.02
CA ARG A 22 1.13 -5.89 7.63
C ARG A 22 2.61 -5.57 7.68
N GLU A 23 3.32 -6.23 8.58
CA GLU A 23 4.77 -6.25 8.57
C GLU A 23 5.34 -7.65 8.78
N SER A 24 6.50 -7.86 8.18
CA SER A 24 7.35 -9.01 8.42
C SER A 24 8.37 -8.66 9.50
N TYR A 25 8.55 -9.54 10.47
CA TYR A 25 9.54 -9.41 11.54
C TYR A 25 10.23 -10.75 11.77
N ARG A 26 11.36 -10.75 12.49
CA ARG A 26 12.04 -11.98 12.89
C ARG A 26 11.87 -12.22 14.38
N GLU A 27 11.53 -13.45 14.73
CA GLU A 27 11.43 -13.93 16.11
C GLU A 27 11.98 -15.35 16.13
N GLU A 28 12.94 -15.62 17.03
CA GLU A 28 13.62 -16.92 17.16
C GLU A 28 14.17 -17.45 15.82
N GLY A 29 14.78 -16.56 15.03
CA GLY A 29 15.36 -16.89 13.72
C GLY A 29 14.34 -17.12 12.59
N LYS A 30 13.04 -17.13 12.88
CA LYS A 30 11.96 -17.34 11.89
C LYS A 30 11.38 -16.00 11.43
N VAL A 31 11.07 -15.89 10.14
CA VAL A 31 10.29 -14.77 9.60
C VAL A 31 8.82 -15.00 9.97
N LYS A 32 8.21 -14.02 10.63
CA LYS A 32 6.80 -14.00 11.01
C LYS A 32 6.14 -12.76 10.41
N HIS A 33 4.81 -12.80 10.34
CA HIS A 33 4.01 -11.67 9.87
C HIS A 33 2.97 -11.29 10.90
N ARG A 34 2.74 -9.99 11.10
CA ARG A 34 1.64 -9.49 11.93
C ARG A 34 0.81 -8.45 11.20
N THR A 35 -0.47 -8.41 11.54
CA THR A 35 -1.40 -7.39 11.08
C THR A 35 -1.31 -6.20 12.01
N ILE A 36 -1.05 -5.02 11.46
CA ILE A 36 -0.98 -3.75 12.19
C ILE A 36 -2.35 -3.08 12.20
N ALA A 37 -3.03 -3.06 11.05
CA ALA A 37 -4.34 -2.44 10.90
C ALA A 37 -5.15 -3.09 9.78
N ASN A 38 -6.48 -2.99 9.90
CA ASN A 38 -7.41 -3.28 8.81
C ASN A 38 -7.72 -1.98 8.06
N LEU A 39 -7.44 -1.96 6.76
CA LEU A 39 -7.65 -0.82 5.86
C LEU A 39 -8.85 -1.03 4.92
N SER A 40 -9.68 -2.04 5.15
CA SER A 40 -10.79 -2.38 4.24
C SER A 40 -11.91 -1.32 4.20
N SER A 41 -11.89 -0.34 5.11
CA SER A 41 -12.78 0.82 5.09
C SER A 41 -12.25 1.97 4.24
N CYS A 42 -10.98 1.94 3.84
CA CYS A 42 -10.38 2.98 3.01
C CYS A 42 -10.90 2.87 1.57
N THR A 43 -10.94 4.02 0.88
CA THR A 43 -11.27 4.03 -0.54
C THR A 43 -10.13 3.42 -1.38
N PRO A 44 -10.40 2.97 -2.61
CA PRO A 44 -9.35 2.48 -3.50
C PRO A 44 -8.20 3.48 -3.68
N GLU A 45 -8.50 4.77 -3.78
CA GLU A 45 -7.52 5.85 -3.93
C GLU A 45 -6.62 5.97 -2.69
N GLU A 46 -7.19 5.87 -1.49
CA GLU A 46 -6.44 5.86 -0.24
C GLU A 46 -5.52 4.63 -0.16
N ILE A 47 -6.00 3.47 -0.58
CA ILE A 47 -5.19 2.24 -0.63
C ILE A 47 -4.00 2.40 -1.57
N GLU A 48 -4.19 2.95 -2.77
CA GLU A 48 -3.08 3.19 -3.70
C GLU A 48 -2.11 4.24 -3.18
N ALA A 49 -2.59 5.32 -2.55
CA ALA A 49 -1.73 6.32 -1.93
C ALA A 49 -0.83 5.71 -0.83
N ILE A 50 -1.39 4.84 0.01
CA ILE A 50 -0.63 4.12 1.04
C ILE A 50 0.40 3.18 0.40
N ARG A 51 0.04 2.45 -0.66
CA ARG A 51 0.98 1.58 -1.39
C ARG A 51 2.13 2.38 -2.00
N LEU A 52 1.85 3.52 -2.60
CA LEU A 52 2.85 4.42 -3.18
C LEU A 52 3.80 4.92 -2.08
N ALA A 53 3.26 5.45 -0.98
CA ALA A 53 4.07 5.91 0.15
C ALA A 53 4.96 4.79 0.72
N LEU A 54 4.45 3.57 0.88
CA LEU A 54 5.22 2.43 1.38
C LEU A 54 6.30 1.95 0.41
N SER A 55 6.06 2.04 -0.90
CA SER A 55 7.05 1.69 -1.93
C SER A 55 8.23 2.66 -1.94
N HIS A 56 7.98 3.94 -1.63
CA HIS A 56 8.98 5.00 -1.58
C HIS A 56 9.41 5.39 -0.15
N LYS A 57 9.08 4.58 0.87
CA LYS A 57 9.30 4.92 2.29
C LYS A 57 10.74 5.25 2.68
N HIS A 58 11.73 4.79 1.90
CA HIS A 58 13.16 5.07 2.12
C HIS A 58 13.66 6.30 1.34
N HIS A 59 12.84 6.82 0.42
CA HIS A 59 13.18 7.94 -0.45
C HIS A 59 11.93 8.77 -0.73
N LEU A 60 11.29 9.30 0.31
CA LEU A 60 10.07 10.10 0.18
C LEU A 60 10.28 11.37 -0.67
N ALA A 61 11.50 11.93 -0.69
CA ALA A 61 11.84 13.06 -1.54
C ALA A 61 11.58 12.80 -3.04
N ALA A 62 11.69 11.55 -3.49
CA ALA A 62 11.36 11.17 -4.87
C ALA A 62 9.89 11.41 -5.24
N LEU A 63 8.98 11.50 -4.26
CA LEU A 63 7.57 11.82 -4.49
C LEU A 63 7.30 13.33 -4.58
N VAL A 64 8.20 14.16 -4.06
CA VAL A 64 7.99 15.62 -3.90
C VAL A 64 8.41 16.39 -5.16
N ASN A 65 9.21 15.78 -6.06
CA ASN A 65 9.89 16.53 -7.13
C ASN A 65 9.09 16.77 -8.43
N LEU A 66 7.80 16.45 -8.49
CA LEU A 66 7.04 16.60 -9.75
C LEU A 66 6.90 18.05 -10.25
N LYS A 67 7.06 19.05 -9.38
CA LYS A 67 6.89 20.47 -9.74
C LYS A 67 8.15 21.14 -10.27
N GLU A 68 9.34 20.69 -9.86
CA GLU A 68 10.61 21.31 -10.25
C GLU A 68 11.12 20.77 -11.60
N ASP A 69 10.76 19.54 -11.96
CA ASP A 69 11.18 18.90 -13.24
C ASP A 69 10.30 19.28 -14.44
N LEU A 70 9.18 19.99 -14.23
CA LEU A 70 8.35 20.50 -15.33
C LEU A 70 8.95 21.78 -15.89
N ARG A 71 9.91 21.63 -16.81
CA ARG A 71 10.25 22.72 -17.74
C ARG A 71 9.06 22.94 -18.68
N LEU A 72 8.23 23.93 -18.34
CA LEU A 72 7.23 24.47 -19.24
C LEU A 72 7.96 25.28 -20.31
N GLU A 73 8.20 24.69 -21.47
CA GLU A 73 8.56 25.47 -22.65
C GLU A 73 7.27 26.12 -23.18
N GLN A 74 7.15 27.43 -22.97
CA GLN A 74 6.15 28.23 -23.67
C GLN A 74 6.55 28.33 -25.14
N GLY A 75 5.68 27.83 -26.02
CA GLY A 75 5.65 28.20 -27.43
C GLY A 75 4.80 29.45 -27.66
#